data_AF-A0A9D3Z1J6-F1
#
_entry.id   AF-A0A9D3Z1J6-F1
#
_cell.length_a   1.000
_cell.length_b   1.000
_cell.length_c   1.000
_cell.angle_alpha   90.00
_cell.angle_beta   90.00
_cell.angle_gamma   90.00
#
_symmetry.space_group_name_H-M   'P 1'
#
loop_
_entity.id
_entity.type
_entity.pdbx_description
1 polymer ?
#
loop_
_entity_poly.entity_id
_entity_poly.type
_entity_poly.pdbx_seq_one_letter_code
_entity_poly.pdbx_strand_id
1 'polypeptide(L)'
;MSSHTNIRFQLKTAERHFRYACQQVMIISRQVVKKTRRCHGVVRTGDTIFRYNIRLRLSILDGVRNMYYEFAARKAAEIVELQQRVLGVISHSYIILDETSVSGSESDCFELCD
;
A
#
# COMPACT_ATOMS: atom_id res chain seq x y z
N MET A 1 -0.72 25.90 -18.25
CA MET A 1 -1.35 24.61 -17.86
C MET A 1 -0.38 23.90 -16.90
N SER A 2 -0.42 24.14 -15.59
CA SER A 2 -1.32 23.51 -14.60
C SER A 2 -0.49 22.63 -13.64
N SER A 3 0.35 23.23 -12.79
CA SER A 3 1.13 22.50 -11.76
C SER A 3 0.26 21.52 -10.95
N HIS A 4 -0.96 21.96 -10.63
CA HIS A 4 -1.97 21.16 -9.96
C HIS A 4 -2.48 19.92 -10.74
N THR A 5 -2.59 19.99 -12.08
CA THR A 5 -2.95 18.80 -12.87
C THR A 5 -1.81 17.80 -12.92
N ASN A 6 -0.56 18.26 -12.85
CA ASN A 6 0.62 17.39 -12.77
C ASN A 6 0.63 16.63 -11.44
N ILE A 7 0.43 17.31 -10.29
CA ILE A 7 0.36 16.67 -8.97
C ILE A 7 -0.80 15.66 -8.89
N ARG A 8 -1.98 16.00 -9.41
CA ARG A 8 -3.13 15.06 -9.48
C ARG A 8 -2.84 13.85 -10.35
N PHE A 9 -2.10 14.01 -11.44
CA PHE A 9 -1.68 12.89 -12.29
C PHE A 9 -0.67 11.98 -11.58
N GLN A 10 0.30 12.56 -10.87
CA GLN A 10 1.26 11.81 -10.05
C GLN A 10 0.52 11.03 -8.95
N LEU A 11 -0.44 11.65 -8.26
CA LEU A 11 -1.26 10.99 -7.24
C LEU A 11 -2.00 9.76 -7.80
N LYS A 12 -2.73 9.92 -8.91
CA LYS A 12 -3.40 8.78 -9.57
C LYS A 12 -2.45 7.67 -9.97
N THR A 13 -1.23 8.02 -10.38
CA THR A 13 -0.20 7.07 -10.77
C THR A 13 0.34 6.31 -9.56
N ALA A 14 0.64 7.01 -8.47
CA ALA A 14 1.07 6.42 -7.20
C ALA A 14 0.00 5.47 -6.63
N GLU A 15 -1.28 5.87 -6.64
CA GLU A 15 -2.41 5.02 -6.25
C GLU A 15 -2.54 3.76 -7.12
N ARG A 16 -2.35 3.88 -8.44
CA ARG A 16 -2.35 2.73 -9.34
C ARG A 16 -1.22 1.75 -8.99
N HIS A 17 -0.01 2.26 -8.76
CA HIS A 17 1.13 1.43 -8.37
C HIS A 17 0.92 0.77 -7.00
N PHE A 18 0.36 1.48 -6.03
CA PHE A 18 0.01 0.94 -4.72
C PHE A 18 -1.00 -0.22 -4.85
N ARG A 19 -2.11 -0.01 -5.57
CA ARG A 19 -3.10 -1.07 -5.80
C ARG A 19 -2.48 -2.29 -6.48
N TYR A 20 -1.62 -2.07 -7.48
CA TYR A 20 -0.93 -3.15 -8.15
C TYR A 20 -0.01 -3.92 -7.20
N ALA A 21 0.76 -3.23 -6.36
CA ALA A 21 1.63 -3.86 -5.37
C ALA A 21 0.83 -4.74 -4.40
N CYS A 22 -0.29 -4.24 -3.87
CA CYS A 22 -1.18 -5.02 -3.00
C CYS A 22 -1.76 -6.26 -3.70
N GLN A 23 -2.13 -6.13 -4.98
CA GLN A 23 -2.56 -7.29 -5.79
C GLN A 23 -1.43 -8.33 -5.93
N GLN A 24 -0.20 -7.91 -6.19
CA GLN A 24 0.94 -8.82 -6.30
C GLN A 24 1.22 -9.54 -4.97
N VAL A 25 1.15 -8.82 -3.84
CA VAL A 25 1.27 -9.43 -2.50
C VAL A 25 0.23 -10.52 -2.30
N MET A 26 -1.04 -10.27 -2.66
CA MET A 26 -2.10 -11.28 -2.53
C MET A 26 -1.85 -12.50 -3.42
N ILE A 27 -1.46 -12.29 -4.69
CA ILE A 27 -1.14 -13.36 -5.63
C ILE A 27 0.00 -14.23 -5.11
N ILE A 28 1.10 -13.61 -4.68
CA ILE A 28 2.27 -14.32 -4.17
C ILE A 28 1.91 -15.08 -2.89
N SER A 29 1.13 -14.48 -1.99
CA SER A 29 0.69 -15.14 -0.76
C SER A 29 -0.10 -16.42 -1.05
N ARG A 30 -0.99 -16.40 -2.05
CA ARG A 30 -1.68 -17.62 -2.52
C ARG A 30 -0.71 -18.66 -3.08
N GLN A 31 0.31 -18.25 -3.83
CA GLN A 31 1.33 -19.15 -4.36
C GLN A 31 2.19 -19.79 -3.26
N VAL A 32 2.56 -19.02 -2.24
CA VAL A 32 3.30 -19.51 -1.05
C VAL A 32 2.48 -20.59 -0.35
N VAL A 33 1.19 -20.36 -0.10
CA VAL A 33 0.30 -21.37 0.52
C VAL A 33 0.24 -22.64 -0.33
N LYS A 34 0.04 -22.51 -1.65
CA LYS A 34 -0.02 -23.67 -2.57
C LYS A 34 1.27 -24.49 -2.57
N LYS A 35 2.43 -23.83 -2.63
CA LYS A 35 3.74 -24.50 -2.61
C LYS A 35 4.06 -25.11 -1.25
N THR A 36 3.66 -24.47 -0.15
CA THR A 36 3.84 -24.99 1.21
C THR A 36 3.02 -26.26 1.42
N ARG A 37 1.75 -26.28 0.98
CA ARG A 37 0.91 -27.49 1.01
C ARG A 37 1.54 -28.65 0.22
N ARG A 38 2.06 -28.36 -0.99
CA ARG A 38 2.77 -29.37 -1.80
C ARG A 38 4.06 -29.84 -1.13
N CYS A 39 4.79 -28.95 -0.46
CA CYS A 39 5.98 -29.29 0.33
C CYS A 39 5.62 -30.31 1.41
N HIS A 40 4.60 -30.01 2.23
CA HIS A 40 4.15 -30.91 3.29
C HIS A 40 3.67 -32.26 2.74
N GLY A 41 3.06 -32.28 1.55
CA GLY A 41 2.73 -33.52 0.84
C GLY A 41 3.96 -34.36 0.47
N VAL A 42 5.05 -33.74 0.00
CA VAL A 42 6.27 -34.46 -0.40
C VAL A 42 7.18 -34.82 0.77
N VAL A 43 7.09 -34.12 1.90
CA VAL A 43 7.74 -34.56 3.14
C VAL A 43 7.29 -35.98 3.51
N ARG A 44 6.07 -36.39 3.13
CA ARG A 44 5.58 -37.77 3.32
C ARG A 44 6.17 -38.80 2.36
N THR A 45 6.71 -38.39 1.22
CA THR A 45 7.30 -39.30 0.19
C THR A 45 8.83 -39.35 0.20
N GLY A 46 9.51 -38.59 1.07
CA GLY A 46 10.92 -38.81 1.41
C GLY A 46 11.98 -38.24 0.45
N ASP A 47 11.62 -37.59 -0.65
CA ASP A 47 12.57 -37.17 -1.69
C ASP A 47 13.34 -35.87 -1.35
N THR A 48 14.62 -35.99 -1.02
CA THR A 48 15.46 -34.92 -0.46
C THR A 48 15.80 -33.80 -1.44
N ILE A 49 16.02 -34.13 -2.72
CA ILE A 49 16.39 -33.16 -3.77
C ILE A 49 15.18 -32.27 -4.08
N PHE A 50 14.00 -32.89 -4.17
CA PHE A 50 12.76 -32.17 -4.41
C PHE A 50 12.40 -31.20 -3.27
N ARG A 51 12.68 -31.57 -2.01
CA ARG A 51 12.51 -30.67 -0.85
C ARG A 51 13.38 -29.41 -0.96
N TYR A 52 14.65 -29.56 -1.33
CA TYR A 52 15.56 -28.42 -1.48
C TYR A 52 15.10 -27.45 -2.57
N ASN A 53 14.67 -27.99 -3.71
CA ASN A 53 14.14 -27.18 -4.79
C ASN A 53 12.89 -26.38 -4.37
N ILE A 54 11.97 -27.01 -3.62
CA ILE A 54 10.79 -26.32 -3.10
C ILE A 54 11.16 -25.26 -2.08
N ARG A 55 12.07 -25.55 -1.14
CA ARG A 55 12.52 -24.57 -0.13
C ARG A 55 13.13 -23.34 -0.79
N LEU A 56 14.03 -23.53 -1.75
CA LEU A 56 14.63 -22.42 -2.49
C LEU A 56 13.56 -21.56 -3.19
N ARG A 57 12.58 -22.20 -3.84
CA ARG A 57 11.46 -21.50 -4.49
C ARG A 57 10.56 -20.76 -3.49
N LEU A 58 10.35 -21.29 -2.29
CA LEU A 58 9.61 -20.62 -1.23
C LEU A 58 10.38 -19.38 -0.74
N SER A 59 11.68 -19.50 -0.48
CA SER A 59 12.52 -18.37 -0.07
C SER A 59 12.53 -17.23 -1.11
N ILE A 60 12.59 -17.56 -2.39
CA ILE A 60 12.49 -16.55 -3.47
C ILE A 60 11.13 -15.85 -3.42
N LEU A 61 10.02 -16.59 -3.29
CA LEU A 61 8.69 -16.00 -3.23
C LEU A 61 8.49 -15.12 -2.00
N ASP A 62 9.02 -15.52 -0.84
CA ASP A 62 8.99 -14.71 0.37
C ASP A 62 9.79 -13.41 0.18
N GLY A 63 10.97 -13.46 -0.47
CA GLY A 63 11.75 -12.28 -0.82
C GLY A 63 11.01 -11.33 -1.76
N VAL A 64 10.39 -11.85 -2.82
CA VAL A 64 9.60 -11.04 -3.76
C VAL A 64 8.36 -10.45 -3.07
N ARG A 65 7.69 -11.22 -2.19
CA ARG A 65 6.57 -10.70 -1.38
C ARG A 65 7.03 -9.53 -0.52
N ASN A 66 8.16 -9.67 0.16
CA ASN A 66 8.73 -8.62 1.00
C ASN A 66 9.06 -7.36 0.19
N MET A 67 9.64 -7.52 -0.99
CA MET A 67 9.91 -6.41 -1.91
C MET A 67 8.62 -5.65 -2.27
N TYR A 68 7.51 -6.35 -2.56
CA TYR A 68 6.24 -5.69 -2.84
C TYR A 68 5.62 -5.02 -1.61
N TYR A 69 5.81 -5.56 -0.41
CA TYR A 69 5.40 -4.87 0.84
C TYR A 69 6.16 -3.55 1.00
N GLU A 70 7.48 -3.56 0.88
CA GLU A 70 8.31 -2.35 0.96
C GLU A 70 7.96 -1.34 -0.14
N PHE A 71 7.66 -1.82 -1.34
CA PHE A 71 7.21 -0.96 -2.44
C PHE A 71 5.83 -0.36 -2.16
N ALA A 72 4.89 -1.14 -1.64
CA ALA A 72 3.56 -0.65 -1.25
C ALA A 72 3.66 0.39 -0.12
N ALA A 73 4.49 0.15 0.89
CA ALA A 73 4.72 1.10 1.99
C ALA A 73 5.26 2.44 1.48
N ARG A 74 6.28 2.41 0.60
CA ARG A 74 6.81 3.62 -0.04
C ARG A 74 5.77 4.35 -0.87
N LYS A 75 4.95 3.63 -1.65
CA LYS A 75 3.87 4.25 -2.44
C LYS A 75 2.74 4.81 -1.58
N ALA A 76 2.43 4.19 -0.45
CA ALA A 76 1.47 4.74 0.50
C ALA A 76 1.96 6.07 1.10
N ALA A 77 3.23 6.14 1.49
CA ALA A 77 3.84 7.38 1.98
C ALA A 77 3.82 8.49 0.91
N GLU A 78 4.17 8.16 -0.34
CA GLU A 78 4.10 9.09 -1.48
C GLU A 78 2.66 9.59 -1.74
N ILE A 79 1.66 8.71 -1.63
CA ILE A 79 0.24 9.10 -1.77
C ILE A 79 -0.14 10.10 -0.69
N VAL A 80 0.23 9.85 0.58
CA VAL A 80 -0.07 10.77 1.69
C VAL A 80 0.59 12.13 1.47
N GLU A 81 1.85 12.16 1.06
CA GLU A 81 2.56 13.41 0.75
C GLU A 81 1.88 14.17 -0.40
N LEU A 82 1.55 13.49 -1.50
CA LEU A 82 0.88 14.10 -2.64
C LEU A 82 -0.52 14.60 -2.28
N GLN A 83 -1.28 13.85 -1.47
CA GLN A 83 -2.59 14.26 -0.97
C GLN A 83 -2.48 15.53 -0.11
N GLN A 84 -1.50 15.59 0.80
CA GLN A 84 -1.24 16.78 1.60
C GLN A 84 -0.88 17.98 0.72
N ARG A 85 -0.08 17.80 -0.34
CA ARG A 85 0.26 18.89 -1.27
C ARG A 85 -0.95 19.37 -2.07
N VAL A 86 -1.84 18.46 -2.49
CA VAL A 86 -3.10 18.85 -3.14
C VAL A 86 -4.00 19.63 -2.18
N LEU A 87 -4.17 19.15 -0.95
CA LEU A 87 -5.01 19.78 0.07
C LEU A 87 -4.45 21.13 0.55
N GLY A 88 -3.14 21.22 0.81
CA GLY A 88 -2.49 22.46 1.22
C GLY A 88 -2.54 23.55 0.14
N VAL A 89 -2.49 23.16 -1.14
CA VAL A 89 -2.72 24.09 -2.26
C VAL A 89 -4.18 24.54 -2.32
N ILE A 90 -5.13 23.66 -2.00
CA ILE A 90 -6.55 24.02 -1.89
C ILE A 90 -6.77 25.00 -0.74
N SER A 91 -6.21 24.75 0.46
CA SER A 91 -6.30 25.66 1.60
C SER A 91 -5.72 27.05 1.30
N HIS A 92 -4.56 27.15 0.64
CA HIS A 92 -4.00 28.44 0.23
C HIS A 92 -4.86 29.19 -0.80
N SER A 93 -5.66 28.49 -1.61
CA SER A 93 -6.58 29.10 -2.57
C SER A 93 -7.86 29.65 -1.93
N TYR A 94 -8.27 29.11 -0.77
CA TYR A 94 -9.48 29.56 -0.05
C TYR A 94 -9.20 30.68 0.97
N ILE A 95 -7.95 30.89 1.39
CA ILE A 95 -7.59 31.97 2.33
C ILE A 95 -7.75 33.39 1.72
N ILE A 96 -7.90 33.53 0.40
CA ILE A 96 -8.15 34.85 -0.23
C ILE A 96 -9.65 35.26 -0.18
N LEU A 97 -10.56 34.41 0.30
CA LEU A 97 -12.01 34.67 0.28
C LEU A 97 -12.71 34.59 1.64
N ASP A 98 -12.01 34.76 2.76
CA ASP A 98 -12.71 34.88 4.04
C ASP A 98 -12.01 35.81 5.05
N GLU A 99 -12.03 37.10 4.74
CA GLU A 99 -12.15 38.11 5.80
C GLU A 99 -13.64 38.48 5.96
N THR A 100 -14.47 37.58 6.50
CA THR A 100 -15.67 37.98 7.25
C THR A 100 -16.14 36.83 8.15
N SER A 101 -15.59 36.80 9.37
CA SER A 101 -16.21 36.36 10.63
C SER A 101 -17.45 35.43 10.57
N VAL A 102 -17.36 34.27 11.22
CA VAL A 102 -18.23 33.92 12.38
C VAL A 102 -17.54 32.86 13.23
N SER A 103 -17.42 33.17 14.52
CA SER A 103 -17.11 32.26 15.63
C SER A 103 -18.24 31.28 15.88
N GLY A 104 -17.92 29.99 16.00
CA GLY A 104 -18.85 28.96 16.46
C GLY A 104 -18.06 27.80 17.06
N SER A 105 -17.83 27.88 18.36
CA SER A 105 -17.32 26.80 19.19
C SER A 105 -18.37 25.71 19.36
N GLU A 106 -18.02 24.46 19.07
CA GLU A 106 -18.56 23.32 19.80
C GLU A 106 -17.58 22.15 19.71
N SER A 107 -16.91 21.96 20.85
CA SER A 107 -16.22 20.73 21.20
C SER A 107 -17.28 19.68 21.51
N ASP A 108 -17.20 18.52 20.87
CA ASP A 108 -17.70 17.30 21.50
C ASP A 108 -16.66 16.18 21.30
N CYS A 109 -16.00 15.89 22.41
CA CYS A 109 -15.40 14.60 22.66
C CYS A 109 -16.52 13.56 22.76
N PHE A 110 -16.42 12.45 22.03
CA PHE A 110 -16.92 11.19 22.58
C PHE A 110 -15.98 10.03 22.29
N GLU A 111 -15.63 9.39 23.39
CA GLU A 111 -14.80 8.21 23.58
C GLU A 111 -15.45 6.91 23.07
N LEU A 112 -14.58 5.94 22.78
CA LEU A 112 -14.70 4.47 23.00
C LEU A 112 -15.78 3.72 22.20
N CYS A 113 -15.38 2.84 21.27
CA CYS A 113 -15.04 1.41 21.41
C CYS A 113 -16.23 0.45 21.28
N ASP A 114 -16.17 -0.41 20.26
CA ASP A 114 -16.10 -1.87 20.40
C ASP A 114 -15.37 -2.47 19.17
#